data_AF-J9GFJ7-F1
#
_entry.id   AF-J9GFJ7-F1
#
_cell.length_a   1.000
_cell.length_b   1.000
_cell.length_c   1.000
_cell.angle_alpha   90.00
_cell.angle_beta   90.00
_cell.angle_gamma   90.00
#
_symmetry.space_group_name_H-M   'P 1'
#
loop_
_entity.id
_entity.type
_entity.pdbx_description
1 polymer ?
#
loop_
_entity_poly.entity_id
_entity_poly.type
_entity_poly.pdbx_seq_one_letter_code
_entity_poly.pdbx_strand_id
1 'polypeptide(L)'
;MYLWKRKKKLAQEALNLKEDIKSLLRIDSLEDLRLINRYDVENISEEEFAYAVKTVLSEPQLDNVSYELAEDGAELFGVEYLPG
;
A
#
# COMPACT_ATOMS: atom_id res chain seq x y z
N MET A 1 -3.79 -12.92 -7.95
CA MET A 1 -4.57 -11.69 -8.19
C MET A 1 -4.05 -10.62 -7.24
N TYR A 2 -3.87 -9.38 -7.70
CA TYR A 2 -3.24 -8.33 -6.92
C TYR A 2 -4.24 -7.27 -6.44
N LEU A 3 -4.06 -6.79 -5.22
CA LEU A 3 -4.81 -5.67 -4.66
C LEU A 3 -3.85 -4.69 -3.99
N TRP A 4 -3.95 -3.42 -4.37
CA TRP A 4 -3.25 -2.30 -3.75
C TRP A 4 -4.23 -1.50 -2.91
N LYS A 5 -3.90 -1.27 -1.65
CA LYS A 5 -4.80 -0.65 -0.67
C LYS A 5 -4.12 0.52 0.04
N ARG A 6 -4.78 1.68 0.02
CA ARG A 6 -4.39 2.88 0.78
C ARG A 6 -5.45 3.21 1.82
N LYS A 7 -5.06 3.28 3.10
CA LYS A 7 -5.95 3.70 4.20
C LYS A 7 -5.66 5.16 4.57
N LYS A 8 -6.69 5.92 4.95
CA LYS A 8 -6.51 7.31 5.44
C LYS A 8 -5.57 7.39 6.65
N LYS A 9 -5.65 6.42 7.57
CA LYS A 9 -4.80 6.37 8.78
C LYS A 9 -3.30 6.27 8.45
N LEU A 10 -2.96 5.62 7.33
CA LEU A 10 -1.57 5.51 6.89
C LEU A 10 -0.99 6.83 6.39
N ALA A 11 -1.81 7.86 6.13
CA ALA A 11 -1.28 9.16 5.70
C ALA A 11 -0.45 9.84 6.80
N GLN A 12 -0.84 9.70 8.07
CA GLN A 12 -0.07 10.25 9.18
C GLN A 12 1.23 9.47 9.40
N GLU A 13 1.16 8.14 9.29
CA GLU A 13 2.33 7.28 9.39
C GLU A 13 3.33 7.54 8.25
N ALA A 14 2.84 7.72 7.03
CA ALA A 14 3.64 8.10 5.87
C ALA A 14 4.33 9.46 6.07
N LEU A 15 3.63 10.44 6.65
CA LEU A 15 4.21 11.73 6.96
C LEU A 15 5.35 11.59 7.99
N ASN A 16 5.12 10.85 9.07
CA ASN A 16 6.15 10.63 10.10
C ASN A 16 7.37 9.91 9.50
N LEU A 17 7.15 8.84 8.72
CA LEU A 17 8.22 8.08 8.09
C LEU A 17 9.01 8.93 7.08
N LYS A 18 8.34 9.82 6.33
CA LYS A 18 9.00 10.78 5.44
C LYS A 18 9.95 11.67 6.24
N GLU A 19 9.50 12.25 7.35
CA GLU A 19 10.35 13.09 8.21
C GLU A 19 11.54 12.31 8.78
N ASP A 20 11.34 11.05 9.17
CA ASP A 20 12.42 10.17 9.62
C ASP A 20 13.43 9.90 8.50
N ILE A 21 12.98 9.62 7.27
CA ILE A 21 13.86 9.41 6.11
C ILE A 21 14.68 10.67 5.82
N LYS A 22 14.05 11.85 5.84
CA LYS A 22 14.76 13.12 5.62
C LYS A 22 15.76 13.41 6.72
N SER A 23 15.38 13.22 7.99
CA SER A 23 16.22 13.59 9.14
C SER A 23 17.34 12.57 9.42
N LEU A 24 17.05 11.27 9.36
CA LEU A 24 17.98 10.19 9.68
C LEU A 24 18.86 9.81 8.50
N LEU A 25 18.25 9.65 7.31
CA LEU A 25 18.97 9.21 6.11
C LEU A 25 19.46 10.39 5.25
N ARG A 26 19.09 11.63 5.60
CA ARG A 26 19.51 12.87 4.92
C ARG A 26 19.09 12.94 3.45
N ILE A 27 17.95 12.34 3.12
CA ILE A 27 17.38 12.37 1.76
C ILE A 27 16.47 13.60 1.63
N ASP A 28 17.06 14.78 1.57
CA ASP A 28 16.32 16.05 1.58
C ASP A 28 15.43 16.26 0.33
N SER A 29 15.77 15.59 -0.77
CA SER A 29 15.03 15.61 -2.05
C SER A 29 13.71 14.85 -2.01
N LEU A 30 13.40 14.10 -0.95
CA LEU A 30 12.12 13.39 -0.85
C LEU A 30 10.95 14.38 -0.66
N GLU A 31 10.08 14.44 -1.66
CA GLU A 31 8.94 15.39 -1.71
C GLU A 31 7.66 14.80 -1.13
N ASP A 32 7.39 13.52 -1.34
CA ASP A 32 6.19 12.83 -0.85
C ASP A 32 6.48 11.35 -0.54
N LEU A 33 5.66 10.76 0.30
CA LEU A 33 5.73 9.34 0.65
C LEU A 33 4.32 8.77 0.80
N ARG A 34 4.10 7.58 0.23
CA ARG A 34 2.83 6.86 0.31
C ARG A 34 3.07 5.46 0.84
N LEU A 35 2.30 5.09 1.85
CA LEU A 35 2.23 3.72 2.33
C LEU A 35 1.04 3.01 1.70
N ILE A 36 1.30 1.87 1.07
CA ILE A 36 0.32 1.06 0.36
C ILE A 36 0.51 -0.39 0.80
N ASN A 37 -0.59 -1.03 1.19
CA ASN A 37 -0.59 -2.47 1.41
C ASN A 37 -0.85 -3.17 0.09
N ARG A 38 0.02 -4.10 -0.30
CA ARG A 38 -0.16 -4.98 -1.46
C ARG A 38 -0.55 -6.36 -0.98
N TYR A 39 -1.66 -6.88 -1.49
CA TYR A 39 -2.06 -8.27 -1.28
C TYR A 39 -1.81 -9.06 -2.56
N ASP A 40 -1.06 -10.15 -2.41
CA ASP A 40 -0.96 -11.20 -3.42
C ASP A 40 -1.90 -12.33 -3.00
N VAL A 41 -2.96 -12.55 -3.79
CA VAL A 41 -4.01 -13.51 -3.47
C VAL A 41 -4.05 -14.57 -4.56
N GLU A 42 -3.76 -15.81 -4.18
CA GLU A 42 -3.71 -16.96 -5.08
C GLU A 42 -4.77 -18.01 -4.70
N ASN A 43 -5.03 -18.95 -5.61
CA ASN A 43 -5.90 -20.12 -5.40
C ASN A 43 -7.38 -19.81 -5.10
N ILE A 44 -7.92 -18.71 -5.63
CA ILE A 44 -9.36 -18.39 -5.58
C ILE A 44 -9.86 -17.90 -6.94
N SER A 45 -11.18 -17.95 -7.16
CA SER A 45 -11.82 -17.40 -8.35
C SER A 45 -11.91 -15.87 -8.34
N GLU A 46 -12.15 -15.27 -9.50
CA GLU A 46 -12.35 -13.81 -9.60
C GLU A 46 -13.56 -13.31 -8.80
N GLU A 47 -14.64 -14.10 -8.74
CA GLU A 47 -15.84 -13.79 -7.98
C GLU A 47 -15.56 -13.78 -6.47
N GLU A 48 -14.84 -14.80 -5.98
CA GLU A 48 -14.40 -14.88 -4.59
C GLU A 48 -13.44 -13.75 -4.24
N PHE A 49 -12.52 -13.40 -5.13
CA PHE A 49 -11.62 -12.28 -4.94
C PHE A 49 -12.40 -10.96 -4.83
N ALA A 50 -13.30 -10.67 -5.77
CA ALA A 50 -14.12 -9.45 -5.75
C ALA A 50 -14.97 -9.35 -4.48
N TYR A 51 -15.48 -10.49 -3.98
CA TYR A 51 -16.17 -10.56 -2.69
C TYR A 51 -15.22 -10.29 -1.52
N ALA A 52 -14.03 -10.92 -1.50
CA ALA A 52 -13.03 -10.75 -0.46
C ALA A 52 -12.49 -9.31 -0.38
N VAL A 53 -12.33 -8.62 -1.52
CA VAL A 53 -11.95 -7.20 -1.56
C VAL A 53 -12.93 -6.36 -0.75
N LYS A 54 -14.23 -6.61 -0.86
CA LYS A 54 -15.27 -5.80 -0.20
C LYS A 54 -15.51 -6.14 1.28
N THR A 55 -15.05 -7.32 1.72
CA THR A 55 -15.45 -7.88 3.02
C THR A 55 -14.28 -8.12 3.97
N VAL A 56 -13.14 -8.60 3.46
CA VAL A 56 -11.99 -9.02 4.28
C VAL A 56 -10.78 -8.13 4.03
N LEU A 57 -10.46 -7.84 2.76
CA LEU A 57 -9.23 -7.13 2.40
C LEU A 57 -9.38 -5.61 2.52
N SER A 58 -10.61 -5.07 2.50
CA SER A 58 -10.87 -3.63 2.53
C SER A 58 -12.07 -3.28 3.39
N GLU A 59 -12.05 -2.07 3.96
CA GLU A 59 -13.18 -1.39 4.56
C GLU A 59 -13.66 -0.32 3.56
N PRO A 60 -14.68 -0.58 2.71
CA PRO A 60 -14.96 0.22 1.51
C PRO A 60 -15.24 1.71 1.76
N GLN A 61 -15.65 2.08 2.97
CA GLN A 61 -15.92 3.47 3.33
C GLN A 61 -14.66 4.25 3.75
N LEU A 62 -13.57 3.56 4.07
CA LEU A 62 -12.35 4.14 4.64
C LEU A 62 -11.12 3.94 3.75
N ASP A 63 -11.15 2.91 2.90
CA ASP A 63 -10.02 2.43 2.13
C ASP A 63 -10.19 2.71 0.64
N ASN A 64 -9.10 3.15 0.00
CA ASN A 64 -9.01 3.22 -1.45
C ASN A 64 -8.29 1.98 -1.95
N VAL A 65 -8.93 1.23 -2.84
CA VAL A 65 -8.36 0.02 -3.44
C VAL A 65 -8.18 0.17 -4.95
N SER A 66 -7.13 -0.44 -5.47
CA SER A 66 -6.82 -0.52 -6.90
C SER A 66 -6.33 -1.93 -7.22
N TYR A 67 -6.63 -2.42 -8.42
CA TYR A 67 -6.09 -3.69 -8.93
C TYR A 67 -4.72 -3.50 -9.60
N GLU A 68 -4.35 -2.24 -9.86
CA GLU A 68 -3.11 -1.84 -10.53
C GLU A 68 -2.32 -0.88 -9.65
N LEU A 69 -1.01 -0.89 -9.82
CA LEU A 69 -0.11 0.07 -9.18
C LEU A 69 -0.17 1.41 -9.92
N ALA A 70 -0.09 2.52 -9.19
CA ALA A 70 -0.02 3.83 -9.82
C ALA A 70 1.32 3.97 -10.58
N GLU A 71 1.25 4.21 -11.89
CA GLU A 71 2.41 4.51 -12.73
C GLU A 71 2.66 6.02 -12.80
N ASP A 72 2.94 6.63 -11.65
CA ASP A 72 3.17 8.08 -11.54
C ASP A 72 4.65 8.48 -11.43
N GLY A 73 5.55 7.56 -11.78
CA GLY A 73 7.00 7.80 -11.79
C GLY A 73 7.64 7.85 -10.40
N ALA A 74 6.91 7.48 -9.34
CA ALA A 74 7.47 7.35 -8.01
C ALA A 74 8.37 6.12 -7.88
N GLU A 75 9.45 6.24 -7.11
CA GLU A 75 10.29 5.10 -6.73
C GLU A 75 9.53 4.16 -5.78
N LEU A 76 9.67 2.86 -6.01
CA LEU A 76 8.91 1.82 -5.32
C LEU A 76 9.83 0.95 -4.47
N PHE A 77 9.49 0.84 -3.18
CA PHE A 77 10.18 -0.04 -2.24
C PHE A 77 9.20 -1.01 -1.60
N GLY A 78 9.32 -2.30 -1.95
CA GLY A 78 8.48 -3.36 -1.40
C GLY A 78 9.11 -3.95 -0.14
N VAL A 79 8.31 -4.12 0.90
CA VAL A 79 8.68 -4.88 2.10
C VAL A 79 7.71 -6.03 2.29
N GLU A 80 8.26 -7.21 2.55
CA GLU A 80 7.49 -8.40 2.88
C GLU A 80 8.15 -9.14 4.05
N TYR A 81 7.36 -9.91 4.78
CA TYR A 81 7.92 -10.83 5.76
C TYR A 81 8.73 -11.90 5.04
N LEU A 82 9.89 -12.24 5.59
CA LEU A 82 10.64 -13.38 5.09
C LEU A 82 9.86 -14.68 5.34
N PRO A 83 9.90 -15.65 4.41
CA PRO A 83 9.26 -16.93 4.61
C PRO A 83 9.88 -17.66 5.82
N GLY A 84 9.03 -18.08 6.76
CA GLY A 84 9.43 -18.75 8.01
C GLY A 84 8.25 -19.23 8.83
#